data_AF-A0A0L8MBI1-F1
#
_entry.id   AF-A0A0L8MBI1-F1
#
_cell.length_a   1.000
_cell.length_b   1.000
_cell.length_c   1.000
_cell.angle_alpha   90.00
_cell.angle_beta   90.00
_cell.angle_gamma   90.00
#
_symmetry.space_group_name_H-M   'P 1'
#
loop_
_entity.id
_entity.type
_entity.pdbx_description
1 polymer ?
#
loop_
_entity_poly.entity_id
_entity_poly.type
_entity_poly.pdbx_seq_one_letter_code
_entity_poly.pdbx_strand_id
1 'polypeptide(L)'
;MTGSRTSARPVAPPAVPVDAHGDWNAAEAAVGVRLPDDYKWLVATYGWGEFCDFLYLRTPFGTSEYNGIEWQRTYPPDVPDPDREEYPYPLHPTPGGLLIWGTTMDADRLCWLTEGAPEDWPVVVWSSEGRYETHRTGAAGFIGGWTGRRVESALLGSMEPDLAPWFNTFRARVDRCLILSESPLAHPERLEILRTALAPTADRGGWRSGDDEGQDHFATVDTDWLLTYDVSRPHRIRIGFPPEDAEDARRRLLTAVGLMGCEVLRITTAEGTTLPTWDTPTPTDEDD
;
A
#
# COMPACT_ATOMS: atom_id res chain seq x y z
N MET A 1 8.28 35.93 -14.75
CA MET A 1 7.30 34.95 -15.25
C MET A 1 7.97 33.58 -15.22
N THR A 2 7.93 32.94 -14.06
CA THR A 2 8.43 31.57 -13.87
C THR A 2 7.24 30.64 -14.03
N GLY A 3 7.17 29.96 -15.17
CA GLY A 3 6.17 28.93 -15.40
C GLY A 3 6.38 27.80 -14.41
N SER A 4 5.43 27.64 -13.50
CA SER A 4 5.28 26.44 -12.69
C SER A 4 5.03 25.29 -13.66
N ARG A 5 6.07 24.50 -13.96
CA ARG A 5 5.89 23.18 -14.54
C ARG A 5 5.26 22.36 -13.43
N THR A 6 3.96 22.16 -13.50
CA THR A 6 3.25 21.15 -12.73
C THR A 6 3.94 19.82 -13.00
N SER A 7 4.93 19.46 -12.19
CA SER A 7 5.48 18.12 -12.15
C SER A 7 4.30 17.22 -11.89
N ALA A 8 3.92 16.39 -12.86
CA ALA A 8 2.91 15.37 -12.64
C ALA A 8 3.28 14.60 -11.36
N ARG A 9 2.31 14.42 -10.46
CA ARG A 9 2.49 13.53 -9.31
C ARG A 9 2.76 12.13 -9.88
N PRO A 10 3.86 11.45 -9.49
CA PRO A 10 4.20 10.15 -10.05
C PRO A 10 3.15 9.08 -9.72
N VAL A 11 2.44 9.24 -8.61
CA VAL A 11 1.37 8.33 -8.15
C VAL A 11 0.02 9.02 -8.25
N ALA A 12 -0.98 8.32 -8.77
CA ALA A 12 -2.36 8.79 -8.79
C ALA A 12 -2.98 8.68 -7.39
N PRO A 13 -3.69 9.71 -6.88
CA PRO A 13 -4.42 9.60 -5.63
C PRO A 13 -5.60 8.64 -5.76
N PRO A 14 -6.01 7.96 -4.68
CA PRO A 14 -7.20 7.12 -4.68
C PRO A 14 -8.47 7.97 -4.87
N ALA A 15 -9.51 7.37 -5.45
CA ALA A 15 -10.79 8.04 -5.65
C ALA A 15 -11.49 8.40 -4.32
N VAL A 16 -11.34 7.53 -3.32
CA VAL A 16 -11.90 7.70 -1.98
C VAL A 16 -10.80 7.36 -0.96
N PRO A 17 -10.02 8.35 -0.51
CA PRO A 17 -8.98 8.11 0.49
C PRO A 17 -9.61 7.84 1.86
N VAL A 18 -9.09 6.85 2.59
CA VAL A 18 -9.48 6.50 3.97
C VAL A 18 -8.68 7.33 4.95
N ASP A 19 -9.27 7.77 6.07
CA ASP A 19 -8.57 8.52 7.12
C ASP A 19 -7.75 9.73 6.62
N ALA A 20 -8.23 10.41 5.56
CA ALA A 20 -7.55 11.55 4.96
C ALA A 20 -7.80 12.88 5.70
N HIS A 21 -8.83 12.92 6.55
CA HIS A 21 -9.32 14.12 7.20
C HIS A 21 -9.75 13.85 8.65
N GLY A 22 -9.57 14.85 9.51
CA GLY A 22 -9.97 14.83 10.90
C GLY A 22 -9.55 16.12 11.60
N ASP A 23 -9.54 16.11 12.94
CA ASP A 23 -9.14 17.26 13.74
C ASP A 23 -7.61 17.33 13.90
N TRP A 24 -6.97 18.15 13.08
CA TRP A 24 -5.52 18.38 13.16
C TRP A 24 -5.07 18.98 14.49
N ASN A 25 -5.89 19.80 15.17
CA ASN A 25 -5.49 20.35 16.47
C ASN A 25 -5.45 19.25 17.52
N ALA A 26 -6.41 18.32 17.49
CA ALA A 26 -6.41 17.16 18.37
C ALA A 26 -5.22 16.24 18.07
N ALA A 27 -4.93 15.97 16.79
CA ALA A 27 -3.77 15.18 16.37
C ALA A 27 -2.44 15.79 16.85
N GLU A 28 -2.23 17.09 16.58
CA GLU A 28 -1.02 17.82 17.01
C GLU A 28 -0.89 17.88 18.54
N ALA A 29 -2.01 18.01 19.26
CA ALA A 29 -2.02 17.95 20.73
C ALA A 29 -1.69 16.54 21.27
N ALA A 30 -2.15 15.49 20.58
CA ALA A 30 -1.88 14.10 20.97
C ALA A 30 -0.38 13.76 20.84
N VAL A 31 0.25 14.14 19.72
CA VAL A 31 1.69 13.95 19.53
C VAL A 31 2.52 15.00 20.30
N GLY A 32 1.97 16.17 20.59
CA GLY A 32 2.63 17.23 21.38
C GLY A 32 3.49 18.20 20.55
N VAL A 33 3.36 18.16 19.22
CA VAL A 33 4.07 19.05 18.28
C VAL A 33 3.16 19.43 17.12
N ARG A 34 3.45 20.57 16.48
CA ARG A 34 2.84 20.93 15.20
C ARG A 34 3.39 19.99 14.12
N LEU A 35 2.53 19.53 13.21
CA LEU A 35 2.91 18.65 12.11
C LEU A 35 3.18 19.46 10.83
N PRO A 36 4.14 19.05 9.98
CA PRO A 36 4.48 19.75 8.75
C PRO A 36 3.28 19.86 7.80
N ASP A 37 3.15 20.98 7.09
CA ASP A 37 2.06 21.17 6.13
C ASP A 37 2.16 20.22 4.92
N ASP A 38 3.38 19.81 4.55
CA ASP A 38 3.61 18.85 3.47
C ASP A 38 3.03 17.45 3.80
N TYR A 39 3.13 17.03 5.06
CA TYR A 39 2.52 15.79 5.55
C TYR A 39 1.00 15.89 5.58
N LYS A 40 0.45 17.01 6.06
CA LYS A 40 -1.02 17.23 6.02
C LYS A 40 -1.55 17.17 4.60
N TRP A 41 -0.79 17.72 3.65
CA TRP A 41 -1.11 17.61 2.23
C TRP A 41 -1.04 16.16 1.73
N LEU A 42 -0.04 15.38 2.14
CA LEU A 42 0.10 13.97 1.80
C LEU A 42 -1.09 13.15 2.33
N VAL A 43 -1.42 13.30 3.61
CA VAL A 43 -2.56 12.64 4.27
C VAL A 43 -3.88 13.03 3.60
N ALA A 44 -4.10 14.31 3.34
CA ALA A 44 -5.32 14.77 2.66
C ALA A 44 -5.45 14.27 1.21
N THR A 45 -4.34 13.89 0.57
CA THR A 45 -4.32 13.43 -0.82
C THR A 45 -4.49 11.92 -0.94
N TYR A 46 -3.82 11.15 -0.07
CA TYR A 46 -3.75 9.69 -0.18
C TYR A 46 -4.48 8.96 0.94
N GLY A 47 -4.57 9.55 2.14
CA GLY A 47 -5.13 8.88 3.29
C GLY A 47 -4.27 7.73 3.81
N TRP A 48 -4.87 6.85 4.60
CA TRP A 48 -4.26 5.65 5.14
C TRP A 48 -4.18 4.55 4.07
N GLY A 49 -2.97 4.02 3.87
CA GLY A 49 -2.69 3.08 2.81
C GLY A 49 -1.19 2.89 2.60
N GLU A 50 -0.83 2.36 1.44
CA GLU A 50 0.55 2.02 1.10
C GLU A 50 0.94 2.48 -0.31
N PHE A 51 2.19 2.87 -0.47
CA PHE A 51 2.82 3.08 -1.75
C PHE A 51 3.54 1.81 -2.20
N CYS A 52 3.23 1.38 -3.42
CA CYS A 52 3.95 0.31 -4.13
C CYS A 52 4.07 -1.01 -3.36
N ASP A 53 3.01 -1.39 -2.64
CA ASP A 53 2.93 -2.59 -1.75
C ASP A 53 4.06 -2.65 -0.72
N PHE A 54 4.65 -1.49 -0.37
CA PHE A 54 5.89 -1.46 0.42
C PHE A 54 5.86 -0.43 1.54
N LEU A 55 5.49 0.82 1.26
CA LEU A 55 5.60 1.93 2.21
C LEU A 55 4.23 2.37 2.72
N TYR A 56 3.95 2.06 3.97
CA TYR A 56 2.72 2.41 4.68
C TYR A 56 2.73 3.86 5.15
N LEU A 57 1.78 4.66 4.66
CA LEU A 57 1.51 6.01 5.17
C LEU A 57 0.58 5.90 6.38
N ARG A 58 1.06 6.27 7.57
CA ARG A 58 0.20 6.38 8.76
C ARG A 58 -0.43 7.76 8.79
N THR A 59 -1.68 7.83 9.22
CA THR A 59 -2.43 9.07 9.41
C THR A 59 -2.81 9.22 10.89
N PRO A 60 -2.97 10.43 11.44
CA PRO A 60 -3.38 10.62 12.83
C PRO A 60 -4.90 10.49 13.03
N PHE A 61 -5.59 9.86 12.07
CA PHE A 61 -7.04 9.74 12.02
C PHE A 61 -7.45 8.28 11.95
N GLY A 62 -8.76 8.04 12.04
CA GLY A 62 -9.31 6.69 12.07
C GLY A 62 -9.30 6.08 13.47
N THR A 63 -9.80 4.85 13.53
CA THR A 63 -9.92 4.06 14.78
C THR A 63 -9.20 2.72 14.69
N SER A 64 -8.57 2.41 13.55
CA SER A 64 -7.80 1.18 13.39
C SER A 64 -6.60 1.17 14.34
N GLU A 65 -6.38 0.04 15.03
CA GLU A 65 -5.21 -0.16 15.89
C GLU A 65 -3.89 -0.18 15.10
N TYR A 66 -3.97 -0.39 13.79
CA TYR A 66 -2.83 -0.36 12.88
C TYR A 66 -2.58 1.05 12.31
N ASN A 67 -3.47 2.02 12.51
CA ASN A 67 -3.26 3.41 12.08
C ASN A 67 -2.80 4.28 13.26
N GLY A 68 -2.51 5.56 13.00
CA GLY A 68 -2.07 6.50 14.03
C GLY A 68 -0.56 6.72 14.08
N ILE A 69 -0.18 7.83 14.70
CA ILE A 69 1.21 8.28 14.89
C ILE A 69 1.52 8.58 16.36
N GLU A 70 0.51 8.57 17.23
CA GLU A 70 0.54 8.94 18.63
C GLU A 70 0.99 7.80 19.56
N TRP A 71 0.94 6.55 19.10
CA TRP A 71 1.30 5.34 19.86
C TRP A 71 2.73 5.38 20.41
N GLN A 72 3.60 6.20 19.82
CA GLN A 72 4.98 6.44 20.23
C GLN A 72 5.11 7.05 21.64
N ARG A 73 4.04 7.64 22.19
CA ARG A 73 4.01 8.10 23.59
C ARG A 73 3.75 6.99 24.61
N THR A 74 3.32 5.81 24.16
CA THR A 74 2.86 4.72 25.04
C THR A 74 4.02 3.90 25.59
N TYR A 75 5.20 3.95 24.98
CA TYR A 75 6.40 3.33 25.53
C TYR A 75 6.98 4.21 26.65
N PRO A 76 7.10 3.69 27.89
CA PRO A 76 7.74 4.44 28.96
C PRO A 76 9.20 4.71 28.58
N PRO A 77 9.72 5.94 28.81
CA PRO A 77 11.12 6.28 28.51
C PRO A 77 12.14 5.39 29.25
N ASP A 78 11.67 4.68 30.29
CA ASP A 78 12.47 3.84 31.20
C ASP A 78 12.56 2.37 30.76
N VAL A 79 11.87 1.95 29.70
CA VAL A 79 12.05 0.61 29.12
C VAL A 79 13.19 0.70 28.11
N PRO A 80 14.32 -0.02 28.33
CA PRO A 80 15.36 -0.13 27.31
C PRO A 80 14.74 -0.84 26.10
N ASP A 81 14.59 -0.11 25.00
CA ASP A 81 14.31 -0.73 23.71
C ASP A 81 15.54 -1.56 23.33
N PRO A 82 15.45 -2.90 23.19
CA PRO A 82 16.58 -3.73 22.78
C PRO A 82 17.08 -3.39 21.37
N ASP A 83 16.31 -2.64 20.58
CA ASP A 83 16.70 -2.12 19.26
C ASP A 83 17.36 -0.72 19.34
N ARG A 84 17.60 -0.20 20.56
CA ARG A 84 18.15 1.15 20.82
C ARG A 84 19.63 1.31 20.50
N GLU A 85 20.32 0.27 20.04
CA GLU A 85 21.75 0.37 19.75
C GLU A 85 21.98 0.91 18.32
N GLU A 86 22.84 1.95 18.23
CA GLU A 86 23.55 2.44 17.04
C GLU A 86 23.04 3.65 16.21
N TYR A 87 22.23 4.56 16.78
CA TYR A 87 22.05 5.92 16.21
C TYR A 87 21.73 7.00 17.25
N PRO A 88 22.19 8.26 17.05
CA PRO A 88 22.28 9.21 18.16
C PRO A 88 20.96 9.92 18.49
N TYR A 89 19.88 9.71 17.74
CA TYR A 89 18.62 10.41 18.01
C TYR A 89 17.74 9.62 18.99
N PRO A 90 17.19 10.28 20.02
CA PRO A 90 16.20 9.67 20.88
C PRO A 90 14.87 9.50 20.13
N LEU A 91 13.89 8.85 20.74
CA LEU A 91 12.51 8.87 20.23
C LEU A 91 11.73 10.07 20.79
N HIS A 92 10.84 10.62 19.98
CA HIS A 92 9.86 11.61 20.43
C HIS A 92 9.00 10.99 21.56
N PRO A 93 8.74 11.67 22.69
CA PRO A 93 8.76 13.12 22.92
C PRO A 93 10.08 13.71 23.44
N THR A 94 11.18 12.95 23.45
CA THR A 94 12.47 13.51 23.83
C THR A 94 12.84 14.64 22.85
N PRO A 95 13.33 15.80 23.32
CA PRO A 95 13.73 16.90 22.44
C PRO A 95 14.72 16.43 21.36
N GLY A 96 14.46 16.78 20.09
CA GLY A 96 15.24 16.31 18.95
C GLY A 96 15.07 14.82 18.63
N GLY A 97 13.95 14.22 19.08
CA GLY A 97 13.66 12.82 18.87
C GLY A 97 13.04 12.50 17.50
N LEU A 98 13.00 11.22 17.16
CA LEU A 98 12.36 10.71 15.97
C LEU A 98 10.84 10.55 16.20
N LEU A 99 10.04 11.10 15.30
CA LEU A 99 8.59 10.91 15.23
C LEU A 99 8.23 10.13 13.97
N ILE A 100 7.80 8.88 14.13
CA ILE A 100 7.40 7.96 13.06
C ILE A 100 6.09 8.44 12.41
N TRP A 101 6.06 8.47 11.09
CA TRP A 101 4.89 8.82 10.27
C TRP A 101 4.59 7.78 9.18
N GLY A 102 5.47 6.82 8.99
CA GLY A 102 5.28 5.71 8.07
C GLY A 102 6.14 4.52 8.45
N THR A 103 5.80 3.37 7.88
CA THR A 103 6.56 2.12 8.05
C THR A 103 6.72 1.43 6.70
N THR A 104 7.64 0.48 6.58
CA THR A 104 7.73 -0.41 5.40
C THR A 104 7.23 -1.82 5.72
N MET A 105 7.06 -2.64 4.69
CA MET A 105 6.80 -4.09 4.81
C MET A 105 7.90 -4.80 5.62
N ASP A 106 9.15 -4.33 5.51
CA ASP A 106 10.32 -4.88 6.21
C ASP A 106 10.50 -4.32 7.65
N ALA A 107 9.45 -3.70 8.19
CA ALA A 107 9.42 -3.06 9.50
C ALA A 107 10.40 -1.89 9.68
N ASP A 108 10.90 -1.31 8.58
CA ASP A 108 11.64 -0.05 8.64
C ASP A 108 10.67 1.09 8.96
N ARG A 109 11.20 2.14 9.59
CA ARG A 109 10.44 3.29 10.07
C ARG A 109 10.84 4.53 9.29
N LEU A 110 9.83 5.29 8.89
CA LEU A 110 10.00 6.62 8.32
C LEU A 110 9.65 7.63 9.39
N CYS A 111 10.64 8.42 9.78
CA CYS A 111 10.57 9.34 10.90
C CYS A 111 10.81 10.78 10.44
N TRP A 112 10.31 11.75 11.20
CA TRP A 112 10.85 13.10 11.22
C TRP A 112 11.86 13.22 12.35
N LEU A 113 12.95 13.93 12.11
CA LEU A 113 13.80 14.43 13.19
C LEU A 113 13.22 15.76 13.70
N THR A 114 12.62 15.77 14.89
CA THR A 114 11.84 16.92 15.39
C THR A 114 12.72 17.99 16.03
N GLU A 115 13.68 18.53 15.27
CA GLU A 115 14.56 19.63 15.68
C GLU A 115 14.24 20.91 14.89
N GLY A 116 13.94 22.00 15.59
CA GLY A 116 13.60 23.27 14.95
C GLY A 116 12.14 23.35 14.47
N ALA A 117 11.90 24.11 13.41
CA ALA A 117 10.55 24.32 12.87
C ALA A 117 10.05 23.08 12.12
N PRO A 118 8.76 22.70 12.23
CA PRO A 118 8.20 21.52 11.57
C PRO A 118 8.47 21.43 10.07
N GLU A 119 8.40 22.56 9.38
CA GLU A 119 8.61 22.61 7.92
C GLU A 119 10.06 22.30 7.49
N ASP A 120 11.01 22.32 8.43
CA ASP A 120 12.42 22.07 8.19
C ASP A 120 12.86 20.66 8.65
N TRP A 121 11.96 19.87 9.25
CA TRP A 121 12.30 18.54 9.76
C TRP A 121 12.66 17.59 8.62
N PRO A 122 13.87 17.01 8.62
CA PRO A 122 14.25 16.03 7.62
C PRO A 122 13.56 14.69 7.89
N VAL A 123 13.39 13.90 6.83
CA VAL A 123 13.01 12.50 6.93
C VAL A 123 14.23 11.67 7.32
N VAL A 124 14.07 10.79 8.31
CA VAL A 124 15.02 9.76 8.70
C VAL A 124 14.39 8.40 8.39
N VAL A 125 15.04 7.62 7.53
CA VAL A 125 14.74 6.19 7.37
C VAL A 125 15.53 5.45 8.42
N TRP A 126 14.86 4.65 9.23
CA TRP A 126 15.45 3.82 10.27
C TRP A 126 15.09 2.37 10.00
N SER A 127 16.09 1.54 9.67
CA SER A 127 15.85 0.14 9.38
C SER A 127 15.64 -0.69 10.64
N SER A 128 14.92 -1.80 10.51
CA SER A 128 14.78 -2.81 11.58
C SER A 128 16.14 -3.36 12.05
N GLU A 129 17.16 -3.36 11.17
CA GLU A 129 18.55 -3.74 11.49
C GLU A 129 19.39 -2.64 12.18
N GLY A 130 18.79 -1.51 12.58
CA GLY A 130 19.51 -0.42 13.27
C GLY A 130 20.39 0.46 12.36
N ARG A 131 20.17 0.45 11.04
CA ARG A 131 20.80 1.41 10.11
C ARG A 131 19.92 2.62 9.87
N TYR A 132 20.53 3.72 9.44
CA TYR A 132 19.84 4.99 9.28
C TYR A 132 20.29 5.79 8.06
N GLU A 133 19.36 6.53 7.48
CA GLU A 133 19.61 7.45 6.38
C GLU A 133 18.78 8.73 6.56
N THR A 134 19.40 9.90 6.37
CA THR A 134 18.73 11.19 6.52
C THR A 134 18.57 11.89 5.19
N HIS A 135 17.34 12.30 4.88
CA HIS A 135 16.99 13.03 3.67
C HIS A 135 16.45 14.41 4.04
N ARG A 136 17.06 15.46 3.48
CA ARG A 136 16.66 16.87 3.71
C ARG A 136 15.43 17.24 2.88
N THR A 137 14.34 16.54 3.14
CA THR A 137 13.02 16.71 2.52
C THR A 137 11.95 16.48 3.59
N GLY A 138 10.79 17.12 3.45
CA GLY A 138 9.60 16.72 4.22
C GLY A 138 9.01 15.40 3.71
N ALA A 139 7.94 14.91 4.34
CA ALA A 139 7.36 13.60 4.06
C ALA A 139 6.83 13.49 2.61
N ALA A 140 6.10 14.50 2.14
CA ALA A 140 5.57 14.51 0.78
C ALA A 140 6.69 14.62 -0.25
N GLY A 141 7.71 15.44 0.04
CA GLY A 141 8.90 15.57 -0.79
C GLY A 141 9.66 14.25 -0.90
N PHE A 142 9.79 13.53 0.20
CA PHE A 142 10.44 12.22 0.26
C PHE A 142 9.67 11.19 -0.57
N ILE A 143 8.38 10.99 -0.31
CA ILE A 143 7.55 10.02 -1.05
C ILE A 143 7.52 10.34 -2.55
N GLY A 144 7.27 11.59 -2.92
CA GLY A 144 7.27 12.01 -4.32
C GLY A 144 8.66 11.91 -4.96
N GLY A 145 9.73 12.04 -4.17
CA GLY A 145 11.10 11.82 -4.59
C GLY A 145 11.39 10.35 -4.84
N TRP A 146 11.08 9.47 -3.90
CA TRP A 146 11.33 8.03 -3.95
C TRP A 146 10.52 7.36 -5.06
N THR A 147 9.20 7.57 -5.10
CA THR A 147 8.32 7.04 -6.17
C THR A 147 8.68 7.61 -7.55
N GLY A 148 9.18 8.86 -7.59
CA GLY A 148 9.65 9.51 -8.80
C GLY A 148 11.12 9.24 -9.14
N ARG A 149 11.81 8.38 -8.39
CA ARG A 149 13.24 8.03 -8.53
C ARG A 149 14.20 9.23 -8.55
N ARG A 150 13.85 10.29 -7.82
CA ARG A 150 14.68 11.47 -7.56
C ARG A 150 15.37 11.43 -6.20
N VAL A 151 14.89 10.56 -5.31
CA VAL A 151 15.51 10.26 -4.02
C VAL A 151 15.86 8.77 -4.07
N GLU A 152 17.15 8.49 -3.92
CA GLU A 152 17.66 7.15 -3.69
C GLU A 152 17.82 6.97 -2.18
N SER A 153 17.54 5.76 -1.69
CA SER A 153 17.86 5.34 -0.33
C SER A 153 18.54 3.99 -0.41
N ALA A 154 19.60 3.79 0.37
CA ALA A 154 20.26 2.49 0.47
C ALA A 154 19.50 1.52 1.38
N LEU A 155 18.57 2.04 2.19
CA LEU A 155 17.75 1.27 3.12
C LEU A 155 16.40 0.89 2.51
N LEU A 156 15.82 1.74 1.66
CA LEU A 156 14.61 1.40 0.94
C LEU A 156 14.96 0.71 -0.38
N GLY A 157 14.29 -0.40 -0.69
CA GLY A 157 14.39 -1.05 -2.00
C GLY A 157 14.14 -0.06 -3.15
N SER A 158 14.81 -0.28 -4.28
CA SER A 158 14.58 0.51 -5.49
C SER A 158 13.30 0.06 -6.19
N MET A 159 12.51 1.02 -6.66
CA MET A 159 11.34 0.76 -7.51
C MET A 159 11.75 0.03 -8.79
N GLU A 160 10.98 -0.99 -9.19
CA GLU A 160 11.19 -1.66 -10.47
C GLU A 160 11.14 -0.67 -11.63
N PRO A 161 12.16 -0.65 -12.53
CA PRO A 161 12.31 0.41 -13.54
C PRO A 161 11.12 0.60 -14.47
N ASP A 162 10.40 -0.47 -14.78
CA ASP A 162 9.34 -0.47 -15.78
C ASP A 162 7.93 -0.40 -15.17
N LEU A 163 7.81 -0.44 -13.84
CA LEU A 163 6.54 -0.28 -13.15
C LEU A 163 6.27 1.18 -12.79
N ALA A 164 5.08 1.65 -13.17
CA ALA A 164 4.56 2.92 -12.70
C ALA A 164 4.20 2.78 -11.20
N PRO A 165 4.58 3.74 -10.33
CA PRO A 165 4.30 3.61 -8.91
C PRO A 165 2.80 3.79 -8.62
N TRP A 166 2.30 3.12 -7.57
CA TRP A 166 0.89 3.11 -7.20
C TRP A 166 0.67 3.37 -5.71
N PHE A 167 -0.59 3.58 -5.35
CA PHE A 167 -1.06 3.64 -3.98
C PHE A 167 -2.25 2.68 -3.81
N ASN A 168 -2.26 1.88 -2.74
CA ASN A 168 -3.43 1.11 -2.33
C ASN A 168 -4.03 1.73 -1.08
N THR A 169 -5.34 1.91 -1.08
CA THR A 169 -6.05 2.39 0.11
C THR A 169 -6.33 1.22 1.05
N PHE A 170 -6.10 1.43 2.35
CA PHE A 170 -6.48 0.47 3.39
C PHE A 170 -7.94 0.63 3.73
N ARG A 171 -8.74 -0.10 2.98
CA ARG A 171 -10.18 -0.23 3.12
C ARG A 171 -10.54 -1.71 3.13
N ALA A 172 -11.68 -2.03 3.74
CA ALA A 172 -12.21 -3.38 3.73
C ALA A 172 -12.33 -3.92 2.29
N ARG A 173 -11.91 -5.18 2.12
CA ARG A 173 -11.96 -5.91 0.86
C ARG A 173 -12.52 -7.30 1.09
N VAL A 174 -13.24 -7.77 0.10
CA VAL A 174 -13.69 -9.14 -0.01
C VAL A 174 -12.72 -9.87 -0.92
N ASP A 175 -12.08 -10.92 -0.39
CA ASP A 175 -11.13 -11.72 -1.15
C ASP A 175 -11.78 -12.98 -1.72
N ARG A 176 -11.62 -13.19 -3.03
CA ARG A 176 -12.08 -14.39 -3.72
C ARG A 176 -10.98 -14.98 -4.57
N CYS A 177 -10.87 -16.31 -4.52
CA CYS A 177 -9.94 -17.08 -5.32
C CYS A 177 -10.72 -18.06 -6.21
N LEU A 178 -10.59 -17.94 -7.52
CA LEU A 178 -11.23 -18.77 -8.52
C LEU A 178 -10.21 -19.77 -9.06
N ILE A 179 -10.46 -21.05 -8.83
CA ILE A 179 -9.65 -22.13 -9.40
C ILE A 179 -10.29 -22.52 -10.72
N LEU A 180 -9.49 -22.49 -11.79
CA LEU A 180 -9.99 -22.57 -13.15
C LEU A 180 -9.63 -23.91 -13.81
N SER A 181 -10.47 -24.34 -14.74
CA SER A 181 -10.14 -25.44 -15.65
C SER A 181 -9.00 -25.04 -16.59
N GLU A 182 -8.34 -26.04 -17.15
CA GLU A 182 -7.44 -25.83 -18.28
C GLU A 182 -8.16 -25.12 -19.45
N SER A 183 -7.40 -24.33 -20.21
CA SER A 183 -7.88 -23.65 -21.40
C SER A 183 -6.97 -23.97 -22.59
N PRO A 184 -7.52 -24.00 -23.82
CA PRO A 184 -6.72 -24.14 -25.04
C PRO A 184 -5.86 -22.92 -25.34
N LEU A 185 -6.13 -21.76 -24.73
CA LEU A 185 -5.37 -20.52 -24.91
C LEU A 185 -4.13 -20.51 -24.01
N ALA A 186 -3.04 -19.94 -24.51
CA ALA A 186 -1.83 -19.74 -23.71
C ALA A 186 -2.05 -18.67 -22.63
N HIS A 187 -1.25 -18.71 -21.56
CA HIS A 187 -1.37 -17.77 -20.44
C HIS A 187 -1.37 -16.29 -20.85
N PRO A 188 -0.49 -15.79 -21.75
CA PRO A 188 -0.50 -14.39 -22.15
C PRO A 188 -1.81 -13.96 -22.84
N GLU A 189 -2.40 -14.82 -23.66
CA GLU A 189 -3.68 -14.54 -24.33
C GLU A 189 -4.82 -14.47 -23.31
N ARG A 190 -4.82 -15.36 -22.32
CA ARG A 190 -5.79 -15.35 -21.22
C ARG A 190 -5.66 -14.10 -20.36
N LEU A 191 -4.43 -13.72 -20.03
CA LEU A 191 -4.14 -12.49 -19.29
C LEU A 191 -4.63 -11.25 -20.03
N GLU A 192 -4.43 -11.16 -21.36
CA GLU A 192 -4.93 -10.05 -22.17
C GLU A 192 -6.46 -9.96 -22.17
N ILE A 193 -7.15 -11.10 -22.30
CA ILE A 193 -8.62 -11.18 -22.19
C ILE A 193 -9.08 -10.69 -20.81
N LEU A 194 -8.44 -11.18 -19.75
CA LEU A 194 -8.77 -10.81 -18.37
C LEU A 194 -8.59 -9.30 -18.14
N ARG A 195 -7.43 -8.75 -18.54
CA ARG A 195 -7.14 -7.30 -18.40
C ARG A 195 -8.07 -6.44 -19.25
N THR A 196 -8.52 -6.92 -20.40
CA THR A 196 -9.48 -6.23 -21.26
C THR A 196 -10.87 -6.21 -20.65
N ALA A 197 -11.35 -7.35 -20.12
CA ALA A 197 -12.65 -7.43 -19.44
C ALA A 197 -12.71 -6.61 -18.15
N LEU A 198 -11.56 -6.45 -17.49
CA LEU A 198 -11.38 -5.68 -16.26
C LEU A 198 -10.86 -4.26 -16.50
N ALA A 199 -10.73 -3.83 -17.76
CA ALA A 199 -10.21 -2.50 -18.08
C ALA A 199 -11.07 -1.37 -17.48
N PRO A 200 -10.46 -0.22 -17.13
CA PRO A 200 -9.02 0.08 -17.21
C PRO A 200 -8.19 -0.62 -16.13
N THR A 201 -7.04 -1.21 -16.50
CA THR A 201 -6.10 -1.85 -15.56
C THR A 201 -4.71 -1.22 -15.60
N ALA A 202 -4.01 -1.25 -14.46
CA ALA A 202 -2.62 -0.86 -14.31
C ALA A 202 -1.78 -2.06 -13.87
N ASP A 203 -0.57 -2.17 -14.42
CA ASP A 203 0.36 -3.24 -14.08
C ASP A 203 0.98 -3.03 -12.69
N ARG A 204 1.12 -4.13 -11.94
CA ARG A 204 1.71 -4.14 -10.58
C ARG A 204 2.86 -5.14 -10.47
N GLY A 205 3.39 -5.58 -11.61
CA GLY A 205 4.50 -6.51 -11.69
C GLY A 205 4.07 -7.96 -11.62
N GLY A 206 5.02 -8.83 -11.31
CA GLY A 206 4.83 -10.27 -11.31
C GLY A 206 6.16 -10.97 -11.25
N TRP A 207 6.13 -12.28 -11.09
CA TRP A 207 7.34 -13.10 -11.15
C TRP A 207 7.11 -14.35 -11.97
N ARG A 208 8.22 -14.93 -12.44
CA ARG A 208 8.27 -16.19 -13.18
C ARG A 208 9.43 -17.03 -12.66
N SER A 209 9.20 -18.33 -12.49
CA SER A 209 10.23 -19.33 -12.21
C SER A 209 10.05 -20.49 -13.16
N GLY A 210 11.04 -20.75 -14.01
CA GLY A 210 10.89 -21.75 -15.07
C GLY A 210 9.74 -21.43 -16.02
N ASP A 211 9.23 -22.47 -16.69
CA ASP A 211 8.25 -22.32 -17.78
C ASP A 211 6.79 -22.33 -17.29
N ASP A 212 6.52 -22.89 -16.09
CA ASP A 212 5.15 -23.20 -15.62
C ASP A 212 4.80 -22.57 -14.25
N GLU A 213 5.70 -21.80 -13.63
CA GLU A 213 5.43 -21.15 -12.34
C GLU A 213 5.57 -19.63 -12.42
N GLY A 214 4.67 -18.95 -11.73
CA GLY A 214 4.68 -17.50 -11.61
C GLY A 214 3.28 -16.93 -11.46
N GLN A 215 3.23 -15.62 -11.33
CA GLN A 215 1.98 -14.88 -11.19
C GLN A 215 2.11 -13.48 -11.79
N ASP A 216 1.00 -12.93 -12.27
CA ASP A 216 0.88 -11.52 -12.68
C ASP A 216 0.05 -10.76 -11.66
N HIS A 217 0.50 -9.57 -11.28
CA HIS A 217 -0.22 -8.65 -10.42
C HIS A 217 -0.67 -7.44 -11.23
N PHE A 218 -1.93 -7.07 -11.09
CA PHE A 218 -2.47 -5.85 -11.68
C PHE A 218 -3.65 -5.35 -10.86
N ALA A 219 -4.05 -4.11 -11.08
CA ALA A 219 -5.22 -3.53 -10.42
C ALA A 219 -6.12 -2.84 -11.43
N THR A 220 -7.42 -2.74 -11.12
CA THR A 220 -8.30 -1.83 -11.85
C THR A 220 -8.04 -0.40 -11.38
N VAL A 221 -8.12 0.57 -12.30
CA VAL A 221 -7.77 1.97 -12.01
C VAL A 221 -8.93 2.73 -11.36
N ASP A 222 -10.16 2.34 -11.66
CA ASP A 222 -11.39 3.03 -11.31
C ASP A 222 -12.12 2.40 -10.11
N THR A 223 -12.03 1.08 -9.98
CA THR A 223 -12.74 0.35 -8.91
C THR A 223 -11.82 -0.14 -7.80
N ASP A 224 -10.50 0.11 -7.91
CA ASP A 224 -9.52 -0.27 -6.89
C ASP A 224 -9.55 -1.78 -6.59
N TRP A 225 -9.76 -2.64 -7.59
CA TRP A 225 -9.69 -4.10 -7.43
C TRP A 225 -8.24 -4.55 -7.57
N LEU A 226 -7.79 -5.39 -6.66
CA LEU A 226 -6.44 -5.96 -6.67
C LEU A 226 -6.50 -7.37 -7.21
N LEU A 227 -5.71 -7.68 -8.24
CA LEU A 227 -5.73 -8.98 -8.90
C LEU A 227 -4.36 -9.64 -8.89
N THR A 228 -4.39 -10.96 -8.71
CA THR A 228 -3.27 -11.84 -9.01
C THR A 228 -3.73 -12.98 -9.89
N TYR A 229 -3.03 -13.23 -11.00
CA TYR A 229 -3.29 -14.38 -11.86
C TYR A 229 -2.11 -15.35 -11.82
N ASP A 230 -2.31 -16.51 -11.20
CA ASP A 230 -1.29 -17.56 -11.06
C ASP A 230 -1.21 -18.42 -12.32
N VAL A 231 0.00 -18.62 -12.85
CA VAL A 231 0.27 -19.46 -14.04
C VAL A 231 0.22 -20.96 -13.71
N SER A 232 0.58 -21.31 -12.46
CA SER A 232 0.76 -22.69 -11.99
C SER A 232 -0.51 -23.51 -12.08
N ARG A 233 -0.43 -24.80 -12.46
CA ARG A 233 -1.60 -25.68 -12.63
C ARG A 233 -2.06 -26.31 -11.29
N PRO A 234 -3.37 -26.29 -10.95
CA PRO A 234 -4.43 -25.57 -11.64
C PRO A 234 -4.27 -24.05 -11.46
N HIS A 235 -4.41 -23.32 -12.57
CA HIS A 235 -4.27 -21.87 -12.58
C HIS A 235 -5.46 -21.23 -11.87
N ARG A 236 -5.22 -20.09 -11.22
CA ARG A 236 -6.23 -19.45 -10.39
C ARG A 236 -6.13 -17.93 -10.47
N ILE A 237 -7.28 -17.28 -10.34
CA ILE A 237 -7.38 -15.82 -10.22
C ILE A 237 -7.73 -15.50 -8.78
N ARG A 238 -6.92 -14.67 -8.14
CA ARG A 238 -7.20 -14.06 -6.83
C ARG A 238 -7.61 -12.61 -7.07
N ILE A 239 -8.68 -12.19 -6.41
CA ILE A 239 -9.16 -10.81 -6.45
C ILE A 239 -9.52 -10.35 -5.04
N GLY A 240 -9.10 -9.14 -4.69
CA GLY A 240 -9.61 -8.37 -3.57
C GLY A 240 -10.36 -7.15 -4.08
N PHE A 241 -11.60 -6.96 -3.68
CA PHE A 241 -12.46 -5.87 -4.15
C PHE A 241 -13.29 -5.27 -3.00
N PRO A 242 -13.67 -3.98 -3.06
CA PRO A 242 -14.57 -3.39 -2.07
C PRO A 242 -15.91 -4.16 -1.98
N PRO A 243 -16.48 -4.41 -0.79
CA PRO A 243 -17.72 -5.18 -0.65
C PRO A 243 -18.88 -4.70 -1.53
N GLU A 244 -18.99 -3.39 -1.76
CA GLU A 244 -20.03 -2.79 -2.62
C GLU A 244 -19.93 -3.21 -4.11
N ASP A 245 -18.76 -3.68 -4.54
CA ASP A 245 -18.49 -4.07 -5.93
C ASP A 245 -18.75 -5.57 -6.20
N ALA A 246 -19.24 -6.32 -5.21
CA ALA A 246 -19.35 -7.78 -5.29
C ALA A 246 -20.10 -8.29 -6.55
N GLU A 247 -21.21 -7.66 -6.92
CA GLU A 247 -21.98 -8.02 -8.11
C GLU A 247 -21.19 -7.74 -9.40
N ASP A 248 -20.53 -6.58 -9.48
CA ASP A 248 -19.79 -6.17 -10.67
C ASP A 248 -18.53 -7.01 -10.86
N ALA A 249 -17.79 -7.25 -9.77
CA ALA A 249 -16.62 -8.12 -9.71
C ALA A 249 -16.98 -9.53 -10.20
N ARG A 250 -18.04 -10.11 -9.66
CA ARG A 250 -18.55 -11.42 -10.08
C ARG A 250 -18.87 -11.44 -11.58
N ARG A 251 -19.66 -10.48 -12.05
CA ARG A 251 -20.13 -10.42 -13.43
C ARG A 251 -18.98 -10.32 -14.43
N ARG A 252 -18.04 -9.39 -14.20
CA ARG A 252 -16.90 -9.14 -15.09
C ARG A 252 -15.91 -10.29 -15.07
N LEU A 253 -15.60 -10.86 -13.90
CA LEU A 253 -14.71 -12.02 -13.80
C LEU A 253 -15.29 -13.28 -14.45
N LEU A 254 -16.55 -13.62 -14.20
CA LEU A 254 -17.16 -14.80 -14.82
C LEU A 254 -17.26 -14.65 -16.35
N THR A 255 -17.50 -13.44 -16.84
CA THR A 255 -17.46 -13.14 -18.28
C THR A 255 -16.05 -13.35 -18.83
N ALA A 256 -15.02 -12.82 -18.16
CA ALA A 256 -13.62 -13.00 -18.55
C ALA A 256 -13.24 -14.49 -18.58
N VAL A 257 -13.63 -15.26 -17.56
CA VAL A 257 -13.39 -16.71 -17.46
C VAL A 257 -13.97 -17.47 -18.65
N GLY A 258 -15.21 -17.16 -19.04
CA GLY A 258 -15.81 -17.74 -20.25
C GLY A 258 -15.06 -17.39 -21.53
N LEU A 259 -14.63 -16.12 -21.68
CA LEU A 259 -13.86 -15.67 -22.85
C LEU A 259 -12.46 -16.31 -22.93
N MET A 260 -11.84 -16.60 -21.79
CA MET A 260 -10.57 -17.33 -21.71
C MET A 260 -10.72 -18.81 -22.09
N GLY A 261 -11.94 -19.32 -22.31
CA GLY A 261 -12.19 -20.73 -22.55
C GLY A 261 -12.00 -21.59 -21.30
N CYS A 262 -12.22 -21.02 -20.12
CA CYS A 262 -12.12 -21.69 -18.83
C CYS A 262 -13.51 -21.88 -18.19
N GLU A 263 -13.59 -22.83 -17.25
CA GLU A 263 -14.68 -22.96 -16.29
C GLU A 263 -14.18 -22.69 -14.88
N VAL A 264 -15.02 -22.11 -14.02
CA VAL A 264 -14.72 -22.00 -12.59
C VAL A 264 -15.00 -23.35 -11.94
N LEU A 265 -13.93 -24.04 -11.51
CA LEU A 265 -14.06 -25.33 -10.82
C LEU A 265 -14.46 -25.14 -9.36
N ARG A 266 -13.93 -24.09 -8.72
CA ARG A 266 -14.13 -23.83 -7.30
C ARG A 266 -13.84 -22.36 -6.97
N ILE A 267 -14.59 -21.83 -6.00
CA ILE A 267 -14.33 -20.54 -5.38
C ILE A 267 -13.85 -20.79 -3.95
N THR A 268 -12.82 -20.07 -3.52
CA THR A 268 -12.28 -20.16 -2.16
C THR A 268 -12.00 -18.80 -1.55
N THR A 269 -11.80 -18.77 -0.24
CA THR A 269 -11.13 -17.67 0.47
C THR A 269 -9.65 -17.60 0.07
N ALA A 270 -8.95 -16.56 0.50
CA ALA A 270 -7.49 -16.44 0.32
C ALA A 270 -6.73 -17.61 0.98
N GLU A 271 -7.22 -18.12 2.12
CA GLU A 271 -6.67 -19.26 2.86
C GLU A 271 -7.00 -20.62 2.21
N GLY A 272 -7.81 -20.63 1.14
CA GLY A 272 -8.16 -21.83 0.39
C GLY A 272 -9.41 -22.57 0.88
N THR A 273 -10.16 -21.99 1.83
CA THR A 273 -11.44 -22.54 2.29
C THR A 273 -12.49 -22.44 1.19
N THR A 274 -13.12 -23.56 0.83
CA THR A 274 -14.10 -23.60 -0.26
C THR A 274 -15.39 -22.86 0.10
N LEU A 275 -15.85 -22.00 -0.82
CA LEU A 275 -17.10 -21.26 -0.69
C LEU A 275 -18.20 -21.89 -1.55
N PRO A 276 -19.42 -22.11 -1.01
CA PRO A 276 -20.57 -22.61 -1.77
C PRO A 276 -20.96 -21.70 -2.93
N THR A 277 -20.85 -20.38 -2.72
CA THR A 277 -21.20 -19.35 -3.70
C THR A 277 -20.24 -18.17 -3.61
N TRP A 278 -20.19 -17.35 -4.66
CA TRP A 278 -19.43 -16.09 -4.66
C TRP A 278 -19.76 -15.19 -3.47
N ASP A 279 -21.05 -15.05 -3.16
CA ASP A 279 -21.59 -14.16 -2.14
C ASP A 279 -21.56 -14.76 -0.73
N THR A 280 -20.88 -15.90 -0.53
CA THR A 280 -20.74 -16.48 0.81
C THR A 280 -19.86 -15.56 1.67
N PRO A 281 -20.35 -15.02 2.79
CA PRO A 281 -19.55 -14.19 3.69
C PRO A 281 -18.48 -15.03 4.39
N THR A 282 -17.31 -14.44 4.63
CA THR A 282 -16.20 -15.06 5.37
C THR A 282 -15.91 -14.28 6.66
N PRO A 283 -15.29 -14.91 7.68
CA PRO A 283 -14.89 -14.20 8.90
C PRO A 283 -13.95 -13.03 8.61
N THR A 284 -13.09 -13.17 7.59
CA THR A 284 -12.21 -12.11 7.10
C THR A 284 -12.93 -11.00 6.33
N ASP A 285 -14.18 -11.22 5.88
CA ASP A 285 -15.01 -10.16 5.28
C ASP A 285 -15.67 -9.27 6.39
N GLU A 286 -15.60 -9.68 7.67
CA GLU A 286 -16.28 -9.02 8.81
C GLU A 286 -15.32 -8.28 9.77
N ASP A 287 -14.03 -8.62 9.76
CA ASP A 287 -12.99 -8.03 10.60
C ASP A 287 -12.07 -7.09 9.78
N ASP A 288 -12.57 -5.93 9.34
CA ASP A 288 -11.78 -4.76 8.90
C ASP A 288 -12.60 -3.44 8.95
#